data_AF-A0A9E2DR77-F1
#
_entry.id   AF-A0A9E2DR77-F1
#
_cell.length_a   1.000
_cell.length_b   1.000
_cell.length_c   1.000
_cell.angle_alpha   90.00
_cell.angle_beta   90.00
_cell.angle_gamma   90.00
#
_symmetry.space_group_name_H-M   'P 1'
#
loop_
_entity.id
_entity.type
_entity.pdbx_description
1 polymer ?
#
loop_
_entity_poly.entity_id
_entity_poly.type
_entity_poly.pdbx_seq_one_letter_code
_entity_poly.pdbx_strand_id
1 'polypeptide(L)' 'FNRSALEPGARFAGPCVVTEGQTTTVVTGGYNGRIDGFGHIVLERREEAQP' A
#
# COMPACT_ATOMS: atom_id res chain seq x y z
N PHE A 1 -3.92 -7.68 2.44
CA PHE A 1 -4.37 -7.64 1.04
C PHE A 1 -3.60 -8.66 0.23
N ASN A 2 -4.26 -9.36 -0.70
CA ASN A 2 -3.56 -10.15 -1.72
C ASN A 2 -3.24 -9.24 -2.91
N ARG A 3 -1.97 -9.12 -3.29
CA ARG A 3 -1.56 -8.23 -4.37
C ARG A 3 -2.27 -8.54 -5.69
N SER A 4 -2.50 -9.79 -6.05
CA SER A 4 -3.10 -10.14 -7.35
C SER A 4 -4.55 -9.69 -7.50
N ALA A 5 -5.23 -9.38 -6.39
CA ALA A 5 -6.60 -8.86 -6.37
C ALA A 5 -6.67 -7.32 -6.37
N LEU A 6 -5.52 -6.62 -6.37
CA LEU A 6 -5.48 -5.15 -6.40
C LEU A 6 -5.24 -4.65 -7.83
N GLU A 7 -6.28 -4.06 -8.42
CA GLU A 7 -6.25 -3.44 -9.74
C GLU A 7 -5.64 -2.03 -9.71
N PRO A 8 -5.18 -1.49 -10.85
CA PRO A 8 -4.77 -0.10 -10.97
C PRO A 8 -5.80 0.87 -10.39
N GLY A 9 -5.35 1.81 -9.56
CA GLY A 9 -6.20 2.77 -8.85
C GLY A 9 -6.66 2.29 -7.46
N ALA A 10 -6.45 1.03 -7.09
CA ALA A 10 -6.74 0.55 -5.74
C ALA A 10 -5.94 1.36 -4.69
N ARG A 11 -6.58 1.66 -3.56
CA ARG A 11 -6.00 2.41 -2.44
C ARG A 11 -6.17 1.63 -1.15
N PHE A 12 -5.18 1.74 -0.27
CA PHE A 12 -5.20 1.09 1.04
C PHE A 12 -4.48 1.94 2.09
N ALA A 13 -4.98 1.84 3.31
CA ALA A 13 -4.47 2.53 4.47
C ALA A 13 -3.60 1.57 5.30
N GLY A 14 -2.42 2.00 5.71
CA GLY A 14 -1.70 1.35 6.81
C GLY A 14 -2.44 1.54 8.15
N PRO A 15 -2.19 0.68 9.16
CA PRO A 15 -1.32 -0.48 9.12
C PRO A 15 -1.96 -1.66 8.37
N CYS A 16 -1.22 -2.26 7.42
CA CYS A 16 -1.67 -3.46 6.71
C CYS A 16 -0.50 -4.25 6.12
N VAL A 17 -0.77 -5.48 5.68
CA VAL A 17 0.20 -6.32 4.97
C VAL A 17 -0.34 -6.62 3.57
N VAL A 18 0.50 -6.43 2.54
CA VAL A 18 0.23 -6.80 1.15
C VAL A 18 1.12 -7.99 0.80
N THR A 19 0.52 -9.14 0.50
CA THR A 19 1.24 -10.37 0.20
C THR A 19 1.27 -10.61 -1.32
N GLU A 20 2.44 -10.95 -1.83
CA GLU A 20 2.69 -11.41 -3.20
C GLU A 20 3.25 -12.83 -3.17
N GLY A 21 3.32 -13.50 -4.33
CA GLY A 21 3.81 -14.87 -4.41
C GLY A 21 5.27 -15.05 -3.93
N GLN A 22 6.08 -13.99 -4.00
CA GLN A 22 7.51 -14.03 -3.65
C GLN A 22 7.95 -12.94 -2.67
N THR A 23 7.05 -12.04 -2.25
CA THR A 23 7.39 -10.90 -1.39
C THR A 23 6.19 -10.49 -0.55
N THR A 24 6.44 -9.90 0.61
CA THR A 24 5.40 -9.31 1.45
C THR A 24 5.77 -7.88 1.80
N THR A 25 4.90 -6.93 1.49
CA THR A 25 5.06 -5.53 1.85
C THR A 25 4.28 -5.24 3.12
N VAL A 26 4.99 -4.81 4.17
CA VAL A 26 4.39 -4.29 5.40
C VAL A 26 4.21 -2.78 5.24
N VAL A 27 2.97 -2.32 5.31
CA VAL A 27 2.61 -0.90 5.29
C VAL A 27 2.36 -0.48 6.72
N THR A 28 3.27 0.29 7.31
CA THR A 28 3.14 0.76 8.69
C THR A 28 2.11 1.89 8.80
N GLY A 29 1.68 2.23 10.02
CA GLY A 29 0.63 3.25 10.25
C GLY A 29 0.96 4.65 9.71
N GLY A 30 2.24 4.94 9.46
CA GLY A 30 2.71 6.19 8.85
C GLY A 30 2.59 6.25 7.33
N TYR A 31 1.99 5.25 6.68
CA TYR A 31 1.90 5.19 5.21
C TYR A 31 0.48 4.88 4.72
N ASN A 32 0.18 5.41 3.55
CA ASN A 32 -0.87 4.93 2.66
C ASN A 32 -0.23 4.26 1.46
N GLY A 33 -0.96 3.38 0.79
CA GLY A 33 -0.53 2.81 -0.46
C GLY A 33 -1.59 2.91 -1.55
N ARG A 34 -1.13 2.87 -2.80
CA ARG A 34 -1.96 2.72 -3.98
C ARG A 34 -1.31 1.79 -5.00
N ILE A 35 -2.11 1.27 -5.92
CA ILE A 35 -1.62 0.68 -7.17
C ILE A 35 -1.67 1.75 -8.26
N ASP A 36 -0.53 2.07 -8.88
CA ASP A 36 -0.49 3.01 -10.00
C ASP A 36 -1.02 2.39 -11.32
N GLY A 37 -1.02 3.18 -12.39
CA GLY A 37 -1.49 2.72 -13.71
C GLY A 37 -0.67 1.59 -14.34
N PHE A 38 0.58 1.39 -13.88
CA PHE A 38 1.46 0.32 -14.33
C PHE A 38 1.39 -0.92 -13.43
N GLY A 39 0.65 -0.85 -12.31
CA GLY A 39 0.55 -1.93 -11.35
C GLY A 39 1.63 -1.91 -10.27
N HIS A 40 2.36 -0.81 -10.06
CA HIS A 40 3.31 -0.76 -8.96
C HIS A 40 2.61 -0.40 -7.65
N ILE A 41 3.10 -0.97 -6.54
CA ILE A 41 2.77 -0.49 -5.21
C ILE A 41 3.51 0.82 -4.99
N VAL A 42 2.77 1.90 -4.78
CA VAL A 42 3.32 3.21 -4.39
C VAL A 42 2.94 3.46 -2.95
N LEU A 43 3.94 3.66 -2.08
CA LEU A 43 3.73 4.05 -0.69
C LEU A 43 3.96 5.54 -0.53
N GLU A 44 3.01 6.22 0.10
CA GLU A 44 3.06 7.63 0.42
C GLU A 44 3.04 7.80 1.93
N ARG A 45 4.04 8.51 2.46
CA ARG A 45 4.08 8.82 3.89
C ARG A 45 2.89 9.71 4.22
N ARG A 46 2.13 9.35 5.25
CA ARG A 46 1.14 10.25 5.85
C ARG A 46 1.88 11.40 6.48
N GLU A 47 1.45 12.61 6.18
CA GLU A 47 1.83 13.75 7.00
C GLU A 47 1.39 13.44 8.43
N GLU A 48 2.33 13.55 9.37
CA GLU A 48 1.99 13.51 10.78
C GLU A 48 1.05 14.69 11.02
N ALA A 49 -0.17 14.41 11.46
CA ALA A 49 -1.00 15.46 12.04
C ALA A 49 -0.20 16.02 13.22
N GLN A 50 0.33 17.23 13.03
CA GLN A 50 1.11 17.91 14.07
C GLN A 50 0.18 18.12 15.26
N PRO A 51 0.56 17.68 16.47
CA PRO A 51 -0.30 17.72 17.65
C PRO A 51 -0.67 19.14 18.07
#